data_AF-A0A842PDD1-F1
#
_entry.id   AF-A0A842PDD1-F1
#
_cell.length_a   1.000
_cell.length_b   1.000
_cell.length_c   1.000
_cell.angle_alpha   90.00
_cell.angle_beta   90.00
_cell.angle_gamma   90.00
#
_symmetry.space_group_name_H-M   'P 1'
#
loop_
_entity.id
_entity.type
_entity.pdbx_description
1 polymer ?
#
loop_
_entity_poly.entity_id
_entity_poly.type
_entity_poly.pdbx_seq_one_letter_code
_entity_poly.pdbx_strand_id
1 'polypeptide(L)'
;MEEVVKEETRICLYPFLSAASKHVEESGVTLEDLISSAVFERARLRGKERLIEAIKDGAVRKPAIISNAQAEMELLSYPCARILVSCIGDDYLIRRYALSEAKAAHEKILASTGSSSDIIYELSEEFGIRVDFLRLPHEREQEQVQMPFVDYLRFAANLRDK
;
A
#
# COMPACT_ATOMS: atom_id res chain seq x y z
N MET A 1 19.02 12.64 4.02
CA MET A 1 18.84 12.08 2.65
C MET A 1 18.37 10.64 2.71
N GLU A 2 18.93 9.81 3.60
CA GLU A 2 18.51 8.40 3.78
C GLU A 2 17.11 8.23 4.40
N GLU A 3 16.69 9.09 5.34
CA GLU A 3 15.32 9.12 5.89
C GLU A 3 14.25 9.51 4.86
N VAL A 4 14.56 10.47 3.98
CA VAL A 4 13.63 10.92 2.93
C VAL A 4 13.39 9.81 1.90
N VAL A 5 14.44 9.06 1.55
CA VAL A 5 14.33 7.89 0.65
C VAL A 5 13.54 6.75 1.29
N LYS A 6 13.66 6.55 2.61
CA LYS A 6 12.84 5.57 3.35
C LYS A 6 11.36 5.93 3.34
N GLU A 7 11.05 7.21 3.55
CA GLU A 7 9.66 7.69 3.58
C GLU A 7 8.98 7.63 2.21
N GLU A 8 9.65 8.10 1.15
CA GLU A 8 9.15 8.01 -0.23
C GLU A 8 8.94 6.55 -0.67
N THR A 9 9.87 5.66 -0.27
CA THR A 9 9.73 4.22 -0.53
C THR A 9 8.51 3.65 0.20
N ARG A 10 8.25 4.07 1.43
CA ARG A 10 7.10 3.60 2.22
C ARG A 10 5.77 4.00 1.57
N ILE A 11 5.58 5.28 1.27
CA ILE A 11 4.30 5.78 0.71
C ILE A 11 3.98 5.18 -0.66
N CYS A 12 4.97 4.87 -1.50
CA CYS A 12 4.72 4.24 -2.80
C CYS A 12 4.37 2.73 -2.69
N LEU A 13 4.83 2.06 -1.64
CA LEU A 13 4.48 0.67 -1.34
C LEU A 13 3.07 0.55 -0.75
N TYR A 14 2.63 1.57 0.00
CA TYR A 14 1.31 1.66 0.62
C TYR A 14 0.51 2.88 0.11
N PRO A 15 0.20 2.95 -1.20
CA PRO A 15 -0.35 4.14 -1.83
C PRO A 15 -1.82 4.43 -1.48
N PHE A 16 -2.44 3.57 -0.65
CA PHE A 16 -3.81 3.70 -0.16
C PHE A 16 -3.90 4.36 1.21
N LEU A 17 -2.76 4.68 1.84
CA LEU A 17 -2.72 5.41 3.11
C LEU A 17 -2.95 6.91 2.90
N SER A 18 -3.50 7.58 3.91
CA SER A 18 -3.71 9.03 3.90
C SER A 18 -2.40 9.80 3.69
N ALA A 19 -1.28 9.32 4.23
CA ALA A 19 0.05 9.89 4.02
C ALA A 19 0.43 9.95 2.53
N ALA A 20 0.15 8.88 1.79
CA ALA A 20 0.41 8.83 0.35
C ALA A 20 -0.48 9.82 -0.43
N SER A 21 -1.76 9.91 -0.06
CA SER A 21 -2.68 10.90 -0.65
C SER A 21 -2.22 12.33 -0.41
N LYS A 22 -1.82 12.64 0.83
CA LYS A 22 -1.33 13.96 1.22
C LYS A 22 -0.05 14.33 0.46
N HIS A 23 0.86 13.38 0.29
CA HIS A 23 2.08 13.60 -0.48
C HIS A 23 1.81 13.96 -1.94
N VAL A 24 0.83 13.29 -2.58
CA VAL A 24 0.43 13.61 -3.97
C VAL A 24 -0.27 14.97 -4.05
N GLU A 25 -1.03 15.36 -3.02
CA GLU A 25 -1.63 16.69 -2.95
C GLU A 25 -0.56 17.79 -2.84
N GLU A 26 0.44 17.58 -1.99
CA GLU A 26 1.56 18.50 -1.77
C GLU A 26 2.49 18.62 -2.99
N SER A 27 2.59 17.59 -3.83
CA SER A 27 3.38 17.65 -5.07
C SER A 27 2.74 18.50 -6.17
N GLY A 28 1.46 18.87 -6.01
CA GLY A 28 0.72 19.71 -6.95
C GLY A 28 0.37 19.03 -8.27
N VAL A 29 0.49 17.71 -8.35
CA VAL A 29 0.13 16.93 -9.56
C VAL A 29 -1.38 16.95 -9.73
N THR A 30 -1.85 17.50 -10.84
CA THR A 30 -3.29 17.54 -11.14
C THR A 30 -3.76 16.28 -11.87
N LEU A 31 -5.08 16.07 -11.88
CA LEU A 31 -5.68 14.99 -12.68
C LEU A 31 -5.39 15.15 -14.18
N GLU A 32 -5.43 16.38 -14.68
CA GLU A 32 -5.13 16.67 -16.09
C GLU A 32 -3.70 16.23 -16.40
N ASP A 33 -2.74 16.63 -15.56
CA ASP A 33 -1.35 16.22 -15.71
C ASP A 33 -1.21 14.69 -15.78
N LEU A 34 -1.84 13.98 -14.84
CA LEU A 34 -1.75 12.52 -14.75
C LEU A 34 -2.27 11.82 -16.02
N ILE A 35 -3.30 12.36 -16.66
CA ILE A 35 -3.95 11.76 -17.83
C ILE A 35 -3.24 12.14 -19.14
N SER A 36 -2.84 13.41 -19.30
CA SER A 36 -2.42 13.94 -20.61
C SER A 36 -0.92 14.23 -20.72
N SER A 37 -0.21 14.50 -19.62
CA SER A 37 1.21 14.81 -19.67
C SER A 37 2.06 13.59 -20.05
N ALA A 38 3.08 13.81 -20.89
CA ALA A 38 4.06 12.79 -21.26
C ALA A 38 4.93 12.35 -20.07
N VAL A 39 5.14 13.24 -19.08
CA VAL A 39 5.94 12.94 -17.88
C VAL A 39 5.37 11.76 -17.10
N PHE A 40 4.04 11.65 -17.05
CA PHE A 40 3.33 10.59 -16.30
C PHE A 40 2.96 9.37 -17.15
N GLU A 41 3.44 9.27 -18.39
CA GLU A 41 3.17 8.11 -19.26
C GLU A 41 3.57 6.79 -18.60
N ARG A 42 4.74 6.75 -17.96
CA ARG A 42 5.22 5.56 -17.25
C ARG A 42 4.32 5.17 -16.08
N ALA A 43 3.80 6.15 -15.33
CA ALA A 43 2.85 5.90 -14.24
C ALA A 43 1.52 5.33 -14.77
N ARG A 44 1.02 5.82 -15.92
CA ARG A 44 -0.17 5.26 -16.58
C ARG A 44 0.05 3.83 -17.05
N LEU A 45 1.17 3.56 -17.72
CA LEU A 45 1.54 2.22 -18.18
C LEU A 45 1.66 1.25 -17.01
N ARG A 46 2.32 1.68 -15.93
CA ARG A 46 2.44 0.89 -14.70
C ARG A 46 1.09 0.67 -14.03
N GLY A 47 0.21 1.67 -13.99
CA GLY A 47 -1.15 1.52 -13.45
C GLY A 47 -1.97 0.49 -14.21
N LYS A 48 -1.87 0.49 -15.55
CA LYS A 48 -2.46 -0.58 -16.39
C LYS A 48 -1.85 -1.95 -16.08
N GLU A 49 -0.53 -2.03 -15.92
CA GLU A 49 0.15 -3.28 -15.59
C GLU A 49 -0.32 -3.87 -14.25
N ARG A 50 -0.49 -3.04 -13.21
CA ARG A 50 -1.05 -3.48 -11.91
C ARG A 50 -2.39 -4.19 -12.05
N LEU A 51 -3.25 -3.70 -12.95
CA LEU A 51 -4.54 -4.34 -13.23
C LEU A 51 -4.37 -5.67 -13.96
N ILE A 52 -3.47 -5.74 -14.93
CA ILE A 52 -3.16 -6.97 -15.65
C ILE A 52 -2.61 -8.03 -14.68
N GLU A 53 -1.72 -7.64 -13.76
CA GLU A 53 -1.18 -8.49 -12.69
C GLU A 53 -2.30 -8.99 -11.77
N ALA A 54 -3.19 -8.11 -11.31
CA ALA A 54 -4.33 -8.52 -10.48
C ALA A 54 -5.28 -9.49 -11.21
N ILE A 55 -5.53 -9.28 -12.50
CA ILE A 55 -6.38 -10.16 -13.31
C ILE A 55 -5.72 -11.53 -13.49
N LYS A 56 -4.46 -11.56 -13.94
CA LYS A 56 -3.75 -12.79 -14.29
C LYS A 56 -3.26 -13.56 -13.07
N ASP A 57 -2.56 -12.87 -12.19
CA ASP A 57 -1.76 -13.47 -11.11
C ASP A 57 -2.50 -13.38 -9.76
N GLY A 58 -3.52 -12.52 -9.64
CA GLY A 58 -4.24 -12.33 -8.39
C GLY A 58 -3.41 -11.64 -7.30
N ALA A 59 -2.29 -11.02 -7.68
CA ALA A 59 -1.39 -10.23 -6.86
C ALA A 59 -0.79 -9.09 -7.70
N VAL A 60 -0.46 -7.96 -7.07
CA VAL A 60 0.28 -6.86 -7.72
C VAL A 60 1.75 -6.99 -7.35
N ARG A 61 2.66 -6.96 -8.32
CA ARG A 61 4.10 -7.02 -8.02
C ARG A 61 4.56 -5.65 -7.56
N LYS A 62 5.33 -5.58 -6.47
CA LYS A 62 5.90 -4.33 -5.96
C LYS A 62 7.42 -4.34 -6.18
N PRO A 63 7.95 -3.46 -7.07
CA PRO A 63 9.36 -3.48 -7.43
C PRO A 63 10.25 -3.09 -6.26
N ALA A 64 11.55 -3.40 -6.36
CA ALA A 64 12.55 -2.75 -5.53
C ALA A 64 12.70 -1.30 -5.98
N ILE A 65 12.57 -0.36 -5.04
CA ILE A 65 12.65 1.07 -5.29
C ILE A 65 14.11 1.48 -5.13
N ILE A 66 14.71 1.96 -6.21
CA ILE A 66 16.14 2.34 -6.24
C ILE A 66 16.35 3.84 -6.48
N SER A 67 15.28 4.62 -6.72
CA SER A 67 15.34 6.08 -6.88
C SER A 67 14.01 6.75 -6.55
N ASN A 68 14.07 8.03 -6.19
CA ASN A 68 12.90 8.88 -5.90
C ASN A 68 11.96 8.98 -7.12
N ALA A 69 12.51 9.12 -8.33
CA ALA A 69 11.71 9.16 -9.55
C ALA A 69 10.94 7.84 -9.80
N GLN A 70 11.54 6.70 -9.40
CA GLN A 70 10.84 5.42 -9.45
C GLN A 70 9.77 5.31 -8.36
N ALA A 71 10.06 5.80 -7.15
CA ALA A 71 9.09 5.85 -6.04
C ALA A 71 7.85 6.67 -6.42
N GLU A 72 8.07 7.87 -6.97
CA GLU A 72 7.01 8.78 -7.44
C GLU A 72 6.18 8.13 -8.56
N MET A 73 6.84 7.51 -9.55
CA MET A 73 6.15 6.80 -10.63
C MET A 73 5.31 5.63 -10.10
N GLU A 74 5.85 4.84 -9.16
CA GLU A 74 5.15 3.71 -8.54
C GLU A 74 3.98 4.20 -7.66
N LEU A 75 4.14 5.34 -6.97
CA LEU A 75 3.08 6.00 -6.20
C LEU A 75 1.93 6.45 -7.12
N LEU A 76 2.24 7.25 -8.15
CA LEU A 76 1.25 7.79 -9.10
C LEU A 76 0.60 6.73 -9.99
N SER A 77 1.23 5.57 -10.15
CA SER A 77 0.58 4.46 -10.85
C SER A 77 -0.62 3.88 -10.11
N TYR A 78 -0.79 4.16 -8.81
CA TYR A 78 -1.95 3.71 -8.02
C TYR A 78 -3.22 4.47 -8.38
N PRO A 79 -3.26 5.83 -8.35
CA PRO A 79 -4.43 6.56 -8.80
C PRO A 79 -4.75 6.27 -10.27
N CYS A 80 -3.76 6.07 -11.15
CA CYS A 80 -4.01 5.60 -12.53
C CYS A 80 -4.79 4.28 -12.57
N ALA A 81 -4.35 3.26 -11.81
CA ALA A 81 -5.02 1.97 -11.74
C ALA A 81 -6.44 2.09 -11.14
N ARG A 82 -6.60 2.89 -10.09
CA ARG A 82 -7.89 3.17 -9.43
C ARG A 82 -8.89 3.84 -10.38
N ILE A 83 -8.45 4.85 -11.13
CA ILE A 83 -9.27 5.53 -12.15
C ILE A 83 -9.71 4.51 -13.20
N LEU A 84 -8.77 3.73 -13.76
CA LEU A 84 -9.08 2.74 -14.79
C LEU A 84 -10.12 1.70 -14.31
N VAL A 85 -9.92 1.13 -13.11
CA VAL A 85 -10.88 0.16 -12.53
C VAL A 85 -12.23 0.80 -12.29
N SER A 86 -12.27 2.04 -11.78
CA SER A 86 -13.52 2.77 -11.56
C SER A 86 -14.25 3.05 -12.87
N CYS A 87 -13.54 3.39 -13.94
CA CYS A 87 -14.14 3.62 -15.26
C CYS A 87 -14.68 2.34 -15.90
N ILE A 88 -14.06 1.18 -15.64
CA ILE A 88 -14.56 -0.11 -16.11
C ILE A 88 -15.87 -0.48 -15.39
N GLY A 89 -16.00 -0.16 -14.10
CA GLY A 89 -17.24 -0.34 -13.35
C GLY A 89 -17.61 -1.81 -13.08
N ASP A 90 -16.64 -2.72 -13.13
CA ASP A 90 -16.82 -4.15 -12.83
C ASP A 90 -16.51 -4.43 -11.35
N ASP A 91 -17.55 -4.75 -10.57
CA ASP A 91 -17.45 -5.08 -9.15
C ASP A 91 -16.50 -6.25 -8.84
N TYR A 92 -16.44 -7.24 -9.73
CA TYR A 92 -15.52 -8.36 -9.59
C TYR A 92 -14.07 -7.89 -9.75
N LEU A 93 -13.82 -7.06 -10.77
CA LEU A 93 -12.50 -6.48 -11.00
C LEU A 93 -12.07 -5.56 -9.85
N ILE A 94 -12.99 -4.73 -9.33
CA ILE A 94 -12.74 -3.86 -8.16
C ILE A 94 -12.27 -4.71 -6.96
N ARG A 95 -13.03 -5.74 -6.61
CA ARG A 95 -12.70 -6.63 -5.47
C ARG A 95 -11.40 -7.39 -5.70
N ARG A 96 -11.18 -7.87 -6.93
CA ARG A 96 -9.96 -8.60 -7.28
C ARG A 96 -8.73 -7.71 -7.17
N TYR A 97 -8.79 -6.49 -7.72
CA TYR A 97 -7.70 -5.53 -7.65
C TYR A 97 -7.39 -5.12 -6.20
N ALA A 98 -8.41 -4.80 -5.40
CA ALA A 98 -8.24 -4.47 -3.99
C ALA A 98 -7.56 -5.61 -3.20
N LEU A 99 -8.00 -6.86 -3.42
CA LEU A 99 -7.38 -8.03 -2.78
C LEU A 99 -5.93 -8.24 -3.25
N SER A 100 -5.63 -8.00 -4.53
CA SER A 100 -4.28 -8.12 -5.08
C SER A 100 -3.32 -7.08 -4.51
N GLU A 101 -3.76 -5.83 -4.31
CA GLU A 101 -3.00 -4.79 -3.63
C GLU A 101 -2.79 -5.12 -2.14
N ALA A 102 -3.82 -5.61 -1.45
CA ALA A 102 -3.72 -6.00 -0.04
C ALA A 102 -2.71 -7.15 0.17
N LYS A 103 -2.70 -8.16 -0.71
CA LYS A 103 -1.69 -9.24 -0.69
C LYS A 103 -0.28 -8.71 -0.90
N ALA A 104 -0.12 -7.79 -1.86
CA ALA A 104 1.19 -7.19 -2.15
C ALA A 104 1.72 -6.38 -0.95
N ALA A 105 0.85 -5.61 -0.28
CA ALA A 105 1.18 -4.89 0.94
C ALA A 105 1.58 -5.86 2.07
N HIS A 106 0.81 -6.93 2.27
CA HIS A 106 1.11 -7.96 3.26
C HIS A 106 2.50 -8.61 3.02
N GLU A 107 2.83 -8.95 1.78
CA GLU A 107 4.15 -9.49 1.43
C GLU A 107 5.28 -8.50 1.77
N LYS A 108 5.06 -7.19 1.60
CA LYS A 108 6.04 -6.16 1.96
C LYS A 108 6.21 -5.98 3.47
N ILE A 109 5.13 -6.08 4.23
CA ILE A 109 5.19 -6.09 5.70
C ILE A 109 6.02 -7.29 6.17
N LEU A 110 5.76 -8.49 5.64
CA LEU A 110 6.51 -9.70 6.00
C LEU A 110 7.99 -9.63 5.60
N ALA A 111 8.31 -9.00 4.47
CA ALA A 111 9.68 -8.82 4.01
C ALA A 111 10.46 -7.75 4.80
N SER A 112 9.77 -6.87 5.56
CA SER A 112 10.40 -5.81 6.32
C SER A 112 10.97 -6.34 7.64
N THR A 113 12.29 -6.49 7.72
CA THR A 113 12.99 -6.83 8.98
C THR A 113 13.23 -5.56 9.79
N GLY A 114 12.54 -5.40 10.93
CA GLY A 114 12.85 -4.38 11.95
C GLY A 114 12.03 -3.08 11.89
N SER A 115 11.30 -2.81 10.81
CA SER A 115 10.39 -1.64 10.65
C SER A 115 8.93 -2.05 10.43
N SER A 116 8.59 -3.32 10.68
CA SER A 116 7.21 -3.81 10.55
C SER A 116 6.28 -3.18 11.58
N SER A 117 6.78 -2.86 12.79
CA SER A 117 6.00 -2.18 13.83
C SER A 117 5.47 -0.82 13.39
N ASP A 118 6.30 0.02 12.78
CA ASP A 118 5.92 1.39 12.38
C ASP A 118 4.77 1.37 11.36
N ILE A 119 4.85 0.48 10.36
CA ILE A 119 3.79 0.34 9.36
C ILE A 119 2.55 -0.32 9.95
N ILE A 120 2.67 -1.27 10.88
CA ILE A 120 1.52 -1.87 11.57
C ILE A 120 0.79 -0.81 12.41
N TYR A 121 1.52 0.07 13.10
CA TYR A 121 0.96 1.20 13.83
C TYR A 121 0.22 2.18 12.90
N GLU A 122 0.84 2.55 11.78
CA GLU A 122 0.21 3.45 10.80
C GLU A 122 -1.06 2.83 10.21
N LEU A 123 -1.02 1.54 9.86
CA LEU A 123 -2.20 0.81 9.36
C LEU A 123 -3.29 0.69 10.42
N SER A 124 -2.93 0.52 11.70
CA SER A 124 -3.91 0.44 12.77
C SER A 124 -4.62 1.77 12.98
N GLU A 125 -3.89 2.89 12.90
CA GLU A 125 -4.47 4.23 12.98
C GLU A 125 -5.35 4.53 11.76
N GLU A 126 -4.85 4.27 10.54
CA GLU A 126 -5.59 4.52 9.29
C GLU A 126 -6.92 3.76 9.23
N PHE A 127 -6.93 2.51 9.71
CA PHE A 127 -8.12 1.65 9.67
C PHE A 127 -8.92 1.62 10.99
N GLY A 128 -8.51 2.40 12.00
CA GLY A 128 -9.18 2.43 13.31
C GLY A 128 -9.18 1.08 14.03
N ILE A 129 -8.13 0.28 13.85
CA ILE A 129 -7.95 -1.02 14.51
C ILE A 129 -7.30 -0.78 15.87
N ARG A 130 -7.98 -1.18 16.94
CA ARG A 130 -7.45 -1.03 18.30
C ARG A 130 -6.38 -2.08 18.55
N VAL A 131 -5.15 -1.63 18.73
CA VAL A 131 -4.00 -2.45 19.08
C VAL A 131 -3.17 -1.77 20.16
N ASP A 132 -2.56 -2.57 21.03
CA ASP A 132 -1.60 -2.13 22.04
C ASP A 132 -0.22 -2.65 21.66
N PHE A 133 0.77 -1.76 21.67
CA PHE A 133 2.17 -2.10 21.40
C PHE A 133 2.92 -2.22 22.73
N LEU A 134 3.37 -3.43 23.05
CA LEU A 134 4.05 -3.72 24.32
C LEU A 134 5.49 -4.15 24.09
N ARG A 135 6.39 -3.51 24.83
CA ARG A 135 7.80 -3.91 24.92
C ARG A 135 8.04 -4.63 26.24
N LEU A 136 8.17 -5.94 26.20
CA LEU A 136 8.38 -6.74 27.42
C LEU A 136 9.84 -6.61 27.91
N PRO A 137 10.09 -6.44 29.22
CA PRO A 137 11.44 -6.21 29.77
C PRO A 137 12.44 -7.37 29.56
N HIS A 138 11.96 -8.57 29.26
CA HIS A 138 12.77 -9.80 29.19
C HIS A 138 12.84 -10.45 27.80
N GLU A 139 12.06 -9.96 26.83
CA GLU A 139 12.16 -10.39 25.44
C GLU A 139 13.05 -9.38 24.70
N ARG A 140 14.27 -9.82 24.38
CA ARG A 140 15.14 -9.03 23.54
C ARG A 140 14.53 -8.98 22.14
N GLU A 141 14.11 -7.77 21.76
CA GLU A 141 14.05 -7.22 20.38
C GLU A 141 12.73 -7.23 19.60
N GLN A 142 11.63 -7.85 20.06
CA GLN A 142 10.36 -7.75 19.33
C GLN A 142 9.25 -7.09 20.15
N GLU A 143 8.67 -6.04 19.58
CA GLU A 143 7.47 -5.41 20.09
C GLU A 143 6.28 -6.35 19.88
N GLN A 144 5.56 -6.67 20.94
CA GLN A 144 4.36 -7.48 20.84
C GLN A 144 3.18 -6.57 20.50
N VAL A 145 2.42 -6.94 19.46
CA VAL A 145 1.18 -6.28 19.10
C VAL A 145 0.03 -7.09 19.71
N GLN A 146 -0.73 -6.47 20.61
CA GLN A 146 -1.91 -7.05 21.23
C GLN A 146 -3.17 -6.41 20.67
N MET A 147 -4.26 -7.17 20.63
CA MET A 147 -5.56 -6.64 20.25
C MET A 147 -6.66 -7.23 21.13
N PRO A 148 -7.74 -6.49 21.41
CA PRO A 148 -8.89 -7.04 22.11
C PRO A 148 -9.43 -8.27 21.39
N PHE A 149 -9.68 -9.35 22.12
CA PHE A 149 -10.15 -10.62 21.55
C PHE A 149 -11.42 -10.48 20.69
N VAL A 150 -12.33 -9.58 21.08
CA VAL A 150 -13.56 -9.30 20.32
C VAL A 150 -13.25 -8.69 18.95
N ASP A 151 -12.26 -7.80 18.87
CA ASP A 151 -11.83 -7.22 17.59
C ASP A 151 -11.09 -8.26 16.75
N TYR A 152 -10.27 -9.11 17.37
CA TYR A 152 -9.63 -10.23 16.66
C TYR A 152 -10.68 -11.11 15.97
N LEU A 153 -11.71 -11.55 16.69
CA LEU A 153 -12.80 -12.34 16.10
C LEU A 153 -13.52 -11.60 14.97
N ARG A 154 -13.78 -10.29 15.13
CA ARG A 154 -14.43 -9.48 14.09
C ARG A 154 -13.62 -9.44 12.80
N PHE A 155 -12.31 -9.22 12.90
CA PHE A 155 -11.44 -9.11 11.72
C PHE A 155 -11.04 -10.48 11.14
N ALA A 156 -10.88 -11.49 11.99
CA ALA A 156 -10.49 -12.85 11.57
C ALA A 156 -11.63 -13.67 10.98
N ALA A 157 -12.90 -13.33 11.24
CA ALA A 157 -14.05 -14.12 10.78
C ALA A 157 -14.08 -14.34 9.25
N ASN A 158 -13.55 -13.39 8.47
CA ASN A 158 -13.51 -13.48 7.01
C ASN A 158 -12.10 -13.76 6.45
N LEU A 159 -11.11 -13.98 7.31
CA LEU A 159 -9.79 -14.44 6.90
C LEU A 159 -9.92 -15.90 6.46
N ARG A 160 -9.95 -16.12 5.15
CA ARG A 160 -9.83 -17.46 4.58
C ARG A 160 -8.36 -17.80 4.50
N ASP A 161 -7.96 -18.86 5.17
CA ASP A 161 -6.66 -19.47 4.92
C ASP A 161 -6.61 -19.94 3.46
N LYS A 162 -5.46 -19.77 2.83
CA LYS A 162 -5.26 -20.07 1.41
C LYS A 162 -4.94 -21.54 1.18
#